data_AF-A0A3A0BGP5-F1
#
_entry.id   AF-A0A3A0BGP5-F1
#
_cell.length_a   1.000
_cell.length_b   1.000
_cell.length_c   1.000
_cell.angle_alpha   90.00
_cell.angle_beta   90.00
_cell.angle_gamma   90.00
#
_symmetry.space_group_name_H-M   'P 1'
#
loop_
_entity.id
_entity.type
_entity.pdbx_description
1 polymer ?
#
loop_
_entity_poly.entity_id
_entity_poly.type
_entity_poly.pdbx_seq_one_letter_code
_entity_poly.pdbx_strand_id
1 'polypeptide(L)'
;MKSQRPNLAVIALVLFASMACKALLGQPETAVPEEAPSNPTTLPTATQTARATETAQPEDSPYFTEEFDSDPHWNLAVIPDTPTNGQPKSDPESVLINFSDSHAVFNIPEGWLSAFYIYTEESYTDVRLDIEFDNRGVNSQQISLVCRSDLDDKSYEVEVGNDGKWVFKVNRRIVANGGSTAIKTGKGINQYTMLCTGNEISFLFNGVEPKGSPYLDTHGALGAGNVGFVVTSKRAVPVNVEIDWFQISEP
;
A
#
# COMPACT_ATOMS: atom_id res chain seq x y z
N MET A 1 4.31 -20.85 49.80
CA MET A 1 3.99 -19.84 50.85
C MET A 1 5.28 -19.29 51.43
N LYS A 2 5.31 -17.98 51.73
CA LYS A 2 6.41 -17.12 52.25
C LYS A 2 7.44 -16.73 51.19
N SER A 3 7.38 -15.57 50.51
CA SER A 3 7.33 -14.16 50.95
C SER A 3 8.47 -13.77 51.89
N GLN A 4 9.44 -13.00 51.37
CA GLN A 4 9.75 -11.66 51.86
C GLN A 4 10.84 -11.00 51.00
N ARG A 5 10.52 -9.81 50.47
CA ARG A 5 11.47 -8.80 49.99
C ARG A 5 11.99 -8.01 51.20
N PRO A 6 13.18 -7.40 51.10
CA PRO A 6 13.45 -6.13 51.75
C PRO A 6 13.76 -5.01 50.73
N ASN A 7 13.38 -3.82 51.17
CA ASN A 7 13.47 -2.51 50.52
C ASN A 7 14.85 -1.84 50.71
N LEU A 8 15.00 -0.68 50.04
CA LEU A 8 15.96 0.43 50.25
C LEU A 8 17.36 0.19 49.62
N ALA A 9 18.00 1.16 48.94
CA ALA A 9 18.05 2.60 49.23
C ALA A 9 18.69 3.44 48.09
N VAL A 10 18.54 4.78 48.19
CA VAL A 10 19.45 5.89 47.74
C VAL A 10 19.41 6.24 46.24
N ILE A 11 18.69 7.28 45.79
CA ILE A 11 18.99 8.75 45.78
C ILE A 11 20.30 9.12 45.06
N ALA A 12 20.21 9.73 43.87
CA ALA A 12 20.99 10.91 43.51
C ALA A 12 20.47 11.54 42.20
N LEU A 13 20.03 12.79 42.33
CA LEU A 13 19.51 13.70 41.32
C LEU A 13 20.65 14.62 40.89
N VAL A 14 20.95 14.72 39.58
CA VAL A 14 21.81 15.79 39.06
C VAL A 14 21.16 16.37 37.80
N LEU A 15 20.36 17.41 38.05
CA LEU A 15 19.87 18.38 37.06
C LEU A 15 20.99 19.41 36.83
N PHE A 16 21.52 19.51 35.62
CA PHE A 16 22.26 20.70 35.18
C PHE A 16 21.37 21.52 34.27
N ALA A 17 20.79 22.58 34.84
CA ALA A 17 20.21 23.71 34.12
C ALA A 17 21.32 24.74 33.87
N SER A 18 21.65 25.02 32.61
CA SER A 18 22.50 26.16 32.23
C SER A 18 21.62 27.39 31.94
N MET A 19 21.76 28.38 32.82
CA MET A 19 21.24 29.73 32.66
C MET A 19 22.12 30.55 31.71
N ALA A 20 21.45 31.22 30.77
CA ALA A 20 21.61 32.62 30.34
C ALA A 20 23.00 33.27 30.24
N CYS A 21 23.29 33.82 29.06
CA CYS A 21 23.92 35.13 28.96
C CYS A 21 23.17 35.98 27.91
N LYS A 22 22.72 37.16 28.35
CA LYS A 22 22.06 38.21 27.56
C LYS A 22 23.06 39.34 27.30
N ALA A 23 22.69 40.17 26.33
CA ALA A 23 23.21 41.51 26.00
C ALA A 23 24.36 41.51 24.96
N LEU A 24 24.45 42.42 23.99
CA LEU A 24 24.02 43.82 23.99
C LEU A 24 24.08 44.39 22.53
N LEU A 25 23.02 45.13 22.15
CA LEU A 25 22.93 46.33 21.28
C LEU A 25 23.68 46.44 19.93
N GLY A 26 22.92 46.74 18.87
CA GLY A 26 23.42 47.36 17.64
C GLY A 26 22.35 47.53 16.55
N GLN A 27 21.73 48.70 16.48
CA GLN A 27 20.93 49.25 15.36
C GLN A 27 21.40 50.71 15.18
N PRO A 28 21.06 51.43 14.09
CA PRO A 28 20.94 51.08 12.68
C PRO A 28 21.82 52.04 11.82
N GLU A 29 22.03 51.77 10.53
CA GLU A 29 22.55 52.80 9.62
C GLU A 29 21.62 52.99 8.42
N THR A 30 21.28 54.26 8.22
CA THR A 30 20.34 54.81 7.25
C THR A 30 21.09 55.21 6.00
N ALA A 31 20.56 54.89 4.81
CA ALA A 31 20.86 55.62 3.59
C ALA A 31 19.60 55.72 2.70
N VAL A 32 19.32 56.92 2.24
CA VAL A 32 18.27 57.41 1.33
C VAL A 32 18.92 58.57 0.55
N PRO A 33 18.49 59.04 -0.65
CA PRO A 33 17.77 58.46 -1.80
C PRO A 33 18.53 58.64 -3.15
N GLU A 34 18.08 57.99 -4.23
CA GLU A 34 18.26 58.49 -5.60
C GLU A 34 16.95 58.33 -6.39
N GLU A 35 16.59 59.35 -7.17
CA GLU A 35 15.26 59.58 -7.76
C GLU A 35 15.29 59.52 -9.31
N ALA A 36 14.19 59.00 -9.88
CA ALA A 36 13.62 59.16 -11.24
C ALA A 36 14.23 58.36 -12.44
N PRO A 37 13.43 57.96 -13.48
CA PRO A 37 12.18 58.58 -13.93
C PRO A 37 10.98 57.63 -14.23
N SER A 38 9.89 58.30 -14.63
CA SER A 38 8.48 57.92 -14.80
C SER A 38 8.08 56.92 -15.92
N ASN A 39 6.87 56.36 -15.71
CA ASN A 39 5.88 55.75 -16.63
C ASN A 39 5.88 54.22 -16.83
N PRO A 40 4.72 53.60 -17.18
CA PRO A 40 3.32 53.91 -16.84
C PRO A 40 2.63 52.74 -16.12
N THR A 41 1.49 53.03 -15.48
CA THR A 41 0.58 52.05 -14.88
C THR A 41 0.13 50.97 -15.88
N THR A 42 0.59 49.74 -15.69
CA THR A 42 -0.05 48.54 -16.24
C THR A 42 -0.95 47.91 -15.18
N LEU A 43 -2.21 47.67 -15.56
CA LEU A 43 -3.20 46.88 -14.82
C LEU A 43 -2.58 45.57 -14.28
N PRO A 44 -3.03 45.05 -13.13
CA PRO A 44 -2.67 43.69 -12.74
C PRO A 44 -3.31 42.71 -13.73
N THR A 45 -2.49 42.14 -14.60
CA THR A 45 -2.79 40.91 -15.31
C THR A 45 -3.10 39.85 -14.27
N ALA A 46 -4.32 39.32 -14.30
CA ALA A 46 -4.67 38.14 -13.52
C ALA A 46 -3.68 37.02 -13.87
N THR A 47 -2.89 36.60 -12.88
CA THR A 47 -2.15 35.34 -12.96
C THR A 47 -3.19 34.25 -13.15
N GLN A 48 -3.30 33.75 -14.39
CA GLN A 48 -3.93 32.47 -14.64
C GLN A 48 -3.10 31.44 -13.88
N THR A 49 -3.66 30.96 -12.77
CA THR A 49 -3.31 29.67 -12.19
C THR A 49 -3.24 28.68 -13.35
N ALA A 50 -2.05 28.12 -13.60
CA ALA A 50 -1.90 26.98 -14.46
C ALA A 50 -2.82 25.89 -13.91
N ARG A 51 -3.98 25.70 -14.54
CA ARG A 51 -4.81 24.53 -14.33
C ARG A 51 -3.91 23.36 -14.69
N ALA A 52 -3.70 22.46 -13.73
CA ALA A 52 -3.06 21.19 -13.98
C ALA A 52 -3.72 20.59 -15.23
N THR A 53 -2.93 20.38 -16.28
CA THR A 53 -3.38 19.59 -17.42
C THR A 53 -3.58 18.18 -16.88
N GLU A 54 -4.83 17.84 -16.59
CA GLU A 54 -5.28 16.46 -16.49
C GLU A 54 -4.92 15.83 -17.84
N THR A 55 -3.89 14.99 -17.84
CA THR A 55 -3.52 14.21 -19.01
C THR A 55 -4.71 13.29 -19.27
N ALA A 56 -5.56 13.65 -20.24
CA ALA A 56 -6.62 12.78 -20.70
C ALA A 56 -5.98 11.45 -21.13
N GLN A 57 -6.23 10.40 -20.36
CA GLN A 57 -5.81 9.05 -20.70
C GLN A 57 -6.45 8.68 -22.05
N PRO A 58 -5.72 8.08 -22.99
CA PRO A 58 -6.33 7.60 -24.22
C PRO A 58 -7.45 6.62 -23.86
N GLU A 59 -8.65 6.84 -24.37
CA GLU A 59 -9.85 6.03 -24.10
C GLU A 59 -9.70 4.54 -24.48
N ASP A 60 -8.59 4.16 -25.14
CA ASP A 60 -8.27 2.78 -25.55
C ASP A 60 -6.98 2.23 -24.89
N SER A 61 -6.45 2.87 -23.84
CA SER A 61 -5.30 2.31 -23.11
C SER A 61 -5.75 1.14 -22.22
N PRO A 62 -5.14 -0.06 -22.32
CA PRO A 62 -5.42 -1.13 -21.36
C PRO A 62 -4.89 -0.79 -19.96
N TYR A 63 -3.99 0.19 -19.86
CA TYR A 63 -3.39 0.68 -18.63
C TYR A 63 -4.18 1.86 -18.06
N PHE A 64 -4.47 1.82 -16.77
CA PHE A 64 -5.28 2.81 -16.05
C PHE A 64 -5.02 2.78 -14.54
N THR A 65 -5.51 3.80 -13.83
CA THR A 65 -5.64 3.80 -12.37
C THR A 65 -7.13 3.73 -12.02
N GLU A 66 -7.48 2.79 -11.14
CA GLU A 66 -8.78 2.72 -10.50
C GLU A 66 -8.70 3.43 -9.14
N GLU A 67 -9.48 4.49 -8.98
CA GLU A 67 -9.58 5.32 -7.76
C GLU A 67 -10.86 5.00 -6.96
N PHE A 68 -11.64 3.99 -7.39
CA PHE A 68 -12.80 3.45 -6.70
C PHE A 68 -13.89 4.48 -6.36
N ASP A 69 -14.11 5.46 -7.25
CA ASP A 69 -15.21 6.44 -7.16
C ASP A 69 -16.60 5.76 -7.18
N SER A 70 -16.67 4.55 -7.76
CA SER A 70 -17.83 3.67 -7.76
C SER A 70 -17.38 2.21 -7.86
N ASP A 71 -18.30 1.24 -7.76
CA ASP A 71 -17.97 -0.17 -7.99
C ASP A 71 -17.53 -0.38 -9.45
N PRO A 72 -16.26 -0.75 -9.72
CA PRO A 72 -15.80 -0.98 -11.08
C PRO A 72 -16.29 -2.33 -11.66
N HIS A 73 -17.08 -3.08 -10.89
CA HIS A 73 -17.66 -4.37 -11.27
C HIS A 73 -16.63 -5.43 -11.68
N TRP A 74 -15.45 -5.40 -11.06
CA TRP A 74 -14.44 -6.44 -11.23
C TRP A 74 -14.90 -7.78 -10.66
N ASN A 75 -14.22 -8.85 -11.06
CA ASN A 75 -14.52 -10.18 -10.57
C ASN A 75 -14.17 -10.30 -9.08
N LEU A 76 -15.20 -10.48 -8.24
CA LEU A 76 -15.05 -10.80 -6.83
C LEU A 76 -15.23 -12.31 -6.60
N ALA A 77 -14.20 -12.96 -6.06
CA ALA A 77 -14.29 -14.32 -5.56
C ALA A 77 -13.88 -14.37 -4.07
N VAL A 78 -14.80 -14.77 -3.20
CA VAL A 78 -14.51 -14.94 -1.76
C VAL A 78 -14.30 -16.41 -1.45
N ILE A 79 -13.10 -16.76 -1.01
CA ILE A 79 -12.68 -18.13 -0.80
C ILE A 79 -12.40 -18.36 0.69
N PRO A 80 -13.16 -19.25 1.36
CA PRO A 80 -12.86 -19.66 2.73
C PRO A 80 -11.75 -20.72 2.77
N ASP A 81 -10.88 -20.61 3.76
CA ASP A 81 -9.95 -21.69 4.09
C ASP A 81 -10.74 -22.94 4.48
N THR A 82 -10.53 -24.02 3.73
CA THR A 82 -11.25 -25.28 3.88
C THR A 82 -10.26 -26.35 4.37
N PRO A 83 -10.24 -26.66 5.68
CA PRO A 83 -9.42 -27.73 6.23
C PRO A 83 -9.78 -29.11 5.65
N THR A 84 -8.96 -30.11 5.96
CA THR A 84 -9.07 -31.49 5.44
C THR A 84 -10.38 -32.21 5.78
N ASN A 85 -11.15 -31.71 6.75
CA ASN A 85 -12.50 -32.20 7.07
C ASN A 85 -13.57 -31.72 6.07
N GLY A 86 -13.20 -30.88 5.09
CA GLY A 86 -14.07 -30.40 4.02
C GLY A 86 -15.08 -29.34 4.45
N GLN A 87 -15.03 -28.84 5.68
CA GLN A 87 -15.94 -27.80 6.17
C GLN A 87 -15.24 -26.44 6.12
N PRO A 88 -15.79 -25.44 5.40
CA PRO A 88 -15.26 -24.08 5.39
C PRO A 88 -15.16 -23.53 6.82
N LYS A 89 -14.11 -22.78 7.12
CA LYS A 89 -13.95 -22.15 8.43
C LYS A 89 -14.90 -20.97 8.67
N SER A 90 -15.43 -20.39 7.59
CA SER A 90 -16.09 -19.09 7.59
C SER A 90 -17.08 -18.99 6.44
N ASP A 91 -18.03 -18.06 6.57
CA ASP A 91 -19.05 -17.77 5.54
C ASP A 91 -18.49 -16.80 4.48
N PRO A 92 -18.36 -17.20 3.20
CA PRO A 92 -17.90 -16.30 2.14
C PRO A 92 -18.85 -15.11 1.90
N GLU A 93 -20.14 -15.23 2.21
CA GLU A 93 -21.12 -14.14 2.07
C GLU A 93 -20.97 -13.06 3.15
N SER A 94 -20.09 -13.27 4.14
CA SER A 94 -19.86 -12.30 5.23
C SER A 94 -19.00 -11.11 4.82
N VAL A 95 -18.30 -11.18 3.67
CA VAL A 95 -17.44 -10.11 3.18
C VAL A 95 -18.30 -8.97 2.61
N LEU A 96 -18.05 -7.76 3.07
CA LEU A 96 -18.69 -6.56 2.56
C LEU A 96 -17.64 -5.66 1.90
N ILE A 97 -17.93 -5.22 0.69
CA ILE A 97 -17.15 -4.22 -0.04
C ILE A 97 -18.05 -3.02 -0.29
N ASN A 98 -17.61 -1.84 0.13
CA ASN A 98 -18.31 -0.59 -0.16
C ASN A 98 -17.38 0.35 -0.91
N PHE A 99 -17.95 1.09 -1.86
CA PHE A 99 -17.24 2.11 -2.63
C PHE A 99 -17.76 3.46 -2.18
N SER A 100 -16.92 4.25 -1.52
CA SER A 100 -17.30 5.54 -0.95
C SER A 100 -16.08 6.42 -0.76
N ASP A 101 -16.26 7.74 -0.92
CA ASP A 101 -15.22 8.74 -0.73
C ASP A 101 -13.93 8.45 -1.54
N SER A 102 -14.07 7.90 -2.76
CA SER A 102 -12.95 7.50 -3.64
C SER A 102 -12.06 6.41 -3.01
N HIS A 103 -12.68 5.42 -2.37
CA HIS A 103 -11.99 4.25 -1.80
C HIS A 103 -12.85 3.00 -1.96
N ALA A 104 -12.21 1.84 -2.11
CA ALA A 104 -12.83 0.54 -1.88
C ALA A 104 -12.58 0.05 -0.44
N VAL A 105 -13.63 -0.02 0.36
CA VAL A 105 -13.59 -0.41 1.77
C VAL A 105 -13.96 -1.88 1.93
N PHE A 106 -12.97 -2.72 2.22
CA PHE A 106 -13.13 -4.14 2.52
C PHE A 106 -13.37 -4.34 4.01
N ASN A 107 -14.53 -4.87 4.37
CA ASN A 107 -14.86 -5.32 5.72
C ASN A 107 -15.01 -6.84 5.72
N ILE A 108 -14.06 -7.52 6.36
CA ILE A 108 -14.04 -8.98 6.49
C ILE A 108 -14.20 -9.33 7.98
N PRO A 109 -15.43 -9.66 8.43
CA PRO A 109 -15.73 -9.87 9.84
C PRO A 109 -15.28 -11.24 10.36
N GLU A 110 -15.04 -12.21 9.46
CA GLU A 110 -14.64 -13.56 9.81
C GLU A 110 -13.18 -13.88 9.44
N GLY A 111 -12.59 -14.80 10.19
CA GLY A 111 -11.20 -15.21 10.01
C GLY A 111 -11.05 -16.08 8.76
N TRP A 112 -9.83 -16.29 8.28
CA TRP A 112 -9.54 -17.31 7.26
C TRP A 112 -10.37 -17.19 5.97
N LEU A 113 -10.62 -15.96 5.53
CA LEU A 113 -11.30 -15.62 4.27
C LEU A 113 -10.35 -14.83 3.39
N SER A 114 -10.36 -15.12 2.09
CA SER A 114 -9.62 -14.36 1.07
C SER A 114 -10.60 -13.83 0.04
N ALA A 115 -10.69 -12.50 -0.08
CA ALA A 115 -11.46 -11.82 -1.12
C ALA A 115 -10.53 -11.46 -2.27
N PHE A 116 -10.63 -12.20 -3.37
CA PHE A 116 -9.92 -11.96 -4.63
C PHE A 116 -10.73 -10.95 -5.43
N TYR A 117 -10.12 -9.82 -5.76
CA TYR A 117 -10.73 -8.78 -6.57
C TYR A 117 -9.87 -8.56 -7.82
N ILE A 118 -10.31 -9.17 -8.93
CA ILE A 118 -9.49 -9.39 -10.13
C ILE A 118 -10.14 -8.68 -11.32
N TYR A 119 -9.34 -7.90 -12.04
CA TYR A 119 -9.72 -7.28 -13.30
C TYR A 119 -9.65 -8.30 -14.44
N THR A 120 -10.80 -8.65 -15.02
CA THR A 120 -10.92 -9.76 -15.98
C THR A 120 -11.08 -9.33 -17.44
N GLU A 121 -11.26 -8.04 -17.71
CA GLU A 121 -11.54 -7.53 -19.07
C GLU A 121 -10.30 -7.52 -19.97
N GLU A 122 -9.08 -7.63 -19.41
CA GLU A 122 -7.82 -7.70 -20.17
C GLU A 122 -6.84 -8.71 -19.56
N SER A 123 -5.93 -9.22 -20.40
CA SER A 123 -4.84 -10.12 -20.02
C SER A 123 -3.48 -9.53 -20.34
N TYR A 124 -2.58 -9.53 -19.37
CA TYR A 124 -1.27 -8.90 -19.49
C TYR A 124 -0.17 -9.94 -19.51
N THR A 125 0.76 -9.80 -20.46
CA THR A 125 2.05 -10.50 -20.38
C THR A 125 3.00 -9.69 -19.51
N ASP A 126 3.32 -8.46 -19.92
CA ASP A 126 4.20 -7.59 -19.13
C ASP A 126 3.41 -6.44 -18.52
N VAL A 127 3.51 -6.27 -17.20
CA VAL A 127 2.69 -5.32 -16.45
C VAL A 127 3.35 -4.91 -15.14
N ARG A 128 3.10 -3.67 -14.76
CA ARG A 128 3.36 -3.16 -13.42
C ARG A 128 2.03 -2.92 -12.71
N LEU A 129 1.95 -3.40 -11.48
CA LEU A 129 0.81 -3.23 -10.59
C LEU A 129 1.29 -2.43 -9.40
N ASP A 130 0.57 -1.36 -9.07
CA ASP A 130 0.76 -0.61 -7.83
C ASP A 130 -0.58 -0.54 -7.09
N ILE A 131 -0.51 -0.61 -5.76
CA ILE A 131 -1.68 -0.44 -4.89
C ILE A 131 -1.29 0.42 -3.70
N GLU A 132 -2.13 1.39 -3.36
CA GLU A 132 -2.08 2.07 -2.07
C GLU A 132 -3.30 1.70 -1.23
N PHE A 133 -3.06 1.42 0.04
CA PHE A 133 -4.14 1.08 0.96
C PHE A 133 -3.81 1.51 2.39
N ASP A 134 -4.86 1.84 3.14
CA ASP A 134 -4.81 2.13 4.57
C ASP A 134 -5.33 0.94 5.38
N ASN A 135 -4.49 0.42 6.26
CA ASN A 135 -4.96 -0.54 7.25
C ASN A 135 -5.62 0.18 8.44
N ARG A 136 -6.93 0.02 8.57
CA ARG A 136 -7.72 0.54 9.69
C ARG A 136 -8.12 -0.51 10.72
N GLY A 137 -7.97 -1.79 10.38
CA GLY A 137 -8.35 -2.96 11.16
C GLY A 137 -7.29 -3.44 12.16
N VAL A 138 -7.32 -4.74 12.44
CA VAL A 138 -6.42 -5.42 13.38
C VAL A 138 -5.23 -6.07 12.66
N ASN A 139 -4.19 -6.43 13.42
CA ASN A 139 -2.87 -6.78 12.87
C ASN A 139 -2.74 -8.15 12.17
N SER A 140 -3.82 -8.80 11.72
CA SER A 140 -3.73 -10.12 11.05
C SER A 140 -4.29 -10.18 9.63
N GLN A 141 -4.29 -9.04 8.93
CA GLN A 141 -4.61 -9.01 7.51
C GLN A 141 -3.37 -9.29 6.64
N GLN A 142 -3.65 -9.72 5.42
CA GLN A 142 -2.67 -9.78 4.35
C GLN A 142 -3.25 -9.11 3.11
N ILE A 143 -2.40 -8.40 2.38
CA ILE A 143 -2.71 -7.87 1.05
C ILE A 143 -1.80 -8.57 0.06
N SER A 144 -2.38 -9.10 -1.01
CA SER A 144 -1.62 -9.69 -2.10
C SER A 144 -1.78 -8.90 -3.38
N LEU A 145 -0.72 -8.80 -4.19
CA LEU A 145 -0.80 -8.45 -5.61
C LEU A 145 -0.74 -9.72 -6.44
N VAL A 146 -1.56 -9.78 -7.49
CA VAL A 146 -1.69 -10.94 -8.38
C VAL A 146 -1.50 -10.48 -9.82
N CYS A 147 -0.63 -11.16 -10.56
CA CYS A 147 -0.51 -10.98 -12.00
C CYS A 147 -0.52 -12.33 -12.73
N ARG A 148 -0.90 -12.28 -14.01
CA ARG A 148 -0.99 -13.46 -14.90
C ARG A 148 -1.87 -14.57 -14.33
N SER A 149 -2.98 -14.18 -13.72
CA SER A 149 -3.97 -15.12 -13.18
C SER A 149 -4.80 -15.75 -14.28
N ASP A 150 -5.07 -17.05 -14.19
CA ASP A 150 -6.11 -17.74 -14.98
C ASP A 150 -7.42 -17.94 -14.21
N LEU A 151 -7.58 -17.25 -13.07
CA LEU A 151 -8.70 -17.35 -12.12
C LEU A 151 -8.83 -18.71 -11.41
N ASP A 152 -7.92 -19.65 -11.66
CA ASP A 152 -7.86 -20.94 -11.00
C ASP A 152 -6.54 -21.04 -10.21
N ASP A 153 -5.65 -21.96 -10.59
CA ASP A 153 -4.44 -22.23 -9.86
C ASP A 153 -3.22 -21.47 -10.38
N LYS A 154 -3.25 -20.90 -11.59
CA LYS A 154 -2.07 -20.26 -12.17
C LYS A 154 -2.05 -18.78 -11.89
N SER A 155 -0.96 -18.32 -11.29
CA SER A 155 -0.68 -16.91 -11.04
C SER A 155 0.72 -16.74 -10.46
N TYR A 156 1.23 -15.51 -10.58
CA TYR A 156 2.22 -14.99 -9.65
C TYR A 156 1.48 -14.20 -8.57
N GLU A 157 1.78 -14.49 -7.30
CA GLU A 157 1.16 -13.82 -6.17
C GLU A 157 2.22 -13.46 -5.13
N VAL A 158 2.33 -12.17 -4.78
CA VAL A 158 3.08 -11.73 -3.60
C VAL A 158 2.09 -11.43 -2.48
N GLU A 159 2.07 -12.27 -1.45
CA GLU A 159 1.25 -12.12 -0.25
C GLU A 159 2.04 -11.40 0.84
N VAL A 160 1.52 -10.28 1.35
CA VAL A 160 2.20 -9.46 2.35
C VAL A 160 1.37 -9.36 3.61
N GLY A 161 1.91 -9.90 4.71
CA GLY A 161 1.30 -9.81 6.03
C GLY A 161 1.61 -8.48 6.72
N ASN A 162 0.63 -8.00 7.49
CA ASN A 162 0.80 -6.83 8.35
C ASN A 162 1.76 -7.06 9.55
N ASP A 163 2.42 -8.23 9.62
CA ASP A 163 3.52 -8.53 10.55
C ASP A 163 4.90 -8.28 9.92
N GLY A 164 4.94 -7.69 8.72
CA GLY A 164 6.17 -7.36 7.99
C GLY A 164 6.79 -8.53 7.25
N LYS A 165 6.07 -9.66 7.15
CA LYS A 165 6.48 -10.82 6.36
C LYS A 165 5.81 -10.84 5.01
N TRP A 166 6.48 -11.46 4.05
CA TRP A 166 5.94 -11.67 2.72
C TRP A 166 6.25 -13.08 2.23
N VAL A 167 5.40 -13.56 1.32
CA VAL A 167 5.50 -14.86 0.67
C VAL A 167 5.24 -14.65 -0.81
N PHE A 168 6.13 -15.14 -1.66
CA PHE A 168 5.94 -15.14 -3.10
C PHE A 168 5.57 -16.55 -3.58
N LYS A 169 4.48 -16.64 -4.33
CA LYS A 169 3.92 -17.89 -4.84
C LYS A 169 3.90 -17.90 -6.36
N VAL A 170 4.19 -19.08 -6.91
CA VAL A 170 3.98 -19.41 -8.32
C VAL A 170 3.04 -20.60 -8.37
N ASN A 171 1.90 -20.47 -9.04
CA ASN A 171 0.86 -21.50 -9.11
C ASN A 171 0.47 -22.03 -7.71
N ARG A 172 0.21 -21.11 -6.78
CA ARG A 172 -0.08 -21.36 -5.34
C ARG A 172 1.05 -22.02 -4.53
N ARG A 173 2.18 -22.37 -5.14
CA ARG A 173 3.36 -22.92 -4.44
C ARG A 173 4.25 -21.80 -3.96
N ILE A 174 4.62 -21.84 -2.69
CA ILE A 174 5.59 -20.91 -2.11
C ILE A 174 6.96 -21.18 -2.73
N VAL A 175 7.53 -20.18 -3.41
CA VAL A 175 8.88 -20.28 -4.02
C VAL A 175 9.90 -19.37 -3.34
N ALA A 176 9.44 -18.30 -2.69
CA ALA A 176 10.27 -17.43 -1.87
C ALA A 176 9.45 -16.86 -0.71
N ASN A 177 10.13 -16.46 0.35
CA ASN A 177 9.54 -15.75 1.49
C ASN A 177 10.61 -14.94 2.22
N GLY A 178 10.18 -13.99 3.02
CA GLY A 178 11.06 -13.17 3.82
C GLY A 178 10.31 -12.18 4.69
N GLY A 179 11.03 -11.14 5.11
CA GLY A 179 10.44 -9.98 5.75
C GLY A 179 11.09 -8.70 5.23
N SER A 180 10.41 -7.58 5.45
CA SER A 180 10.93 -6.25 5.10
C SER A 180 10.54 -5.25 6.18
N THR A 181 11.52 -4.46 6.63
CA THR A 181 11.27 -3.32 7.54
C THR A 181 10.61 -2.15 6.83
N ALA A 182 10.52 -2.18 5.50
CA ALA A 182 9.82 -1.17 4.73
C ALA A 182 8.30 -1.31 4.87
N ILE A 183 7.78 -2.50 5.22
CA ILE A 183 6.35 -2.72 5.44
C ILE A 183 5.94 -2.06 6.75
N LYS A 184 4.97 -1.14 6.70
CA LYS A 184 4.41 -0.54 7.91
C LYS A 184 3.46 -1.55 8.54
N THR A 185 3.88 -2.05 9.70
CA THR A 185 3.07 -2.99 10.51
C THR A 185 2.05 -2.24 11.36
N GLY A 186 0.93 -2.88 11.67
CA GLY A 186 -0.15 -2.25 12.43
C GLY A 186 -1.10 -1.45 11.57
N LYS A 187 -1.58 -0.31 12.06
CA LYS A 187 -2.38 0.62 11.27
C LYS A 187 -1.50 1.55 10.46
N GLY A 188 -1.96 1.91 9.27
CA GLY A 188 -1.32 2.89 8.42
C GLY A 188 -1.27 2.51 6.95
N ILE A 189 -0.81 3.48 6.17
CA ILE A 189 -0.81 3.44 4.72
C ILE A 189 0.42 2.72 4.20
N ASN A 190 0.23 1.73 3.33
CA ASN A 190 1.30 1.10 2.57
C ASN A 190 1.02 1.22 1.07
N GLN A 191 2.11 1.31 0.30
CA GLN A 191 2.09 1.14 -1.14
C GLN A 191 2.88 -0.11 -1.50
N TYR A 192 2.26 -1.03 -2.24
CA TYR A 192 2.94 -2.22 -2.77
C TYR A 192 3.01 -2.14 -4.29
N THR A 193 4.11 -2.66 -4.83
CA THR A 193 4.37 -2.68 -6.26
C THR A 193 4.74 -4.10 -6.67
N MET A 194 4.28 -4.56 -7.83
CA MET A 194 4.66 -5.82 -8.45
C MET A 194 4.91 -5.59 -9.94
N LEU A 195 6.10 -5.96 -10.43
CA LEU A 195 6.46 -5.91 -11.84
C LEU A 195 6.56 -7.33 -12.35
N CYS A 196 5.78 -7.67 -13.38
CA CYS A 196 5.80 -8.98 -14.02
C CYS A 196 6.32 -8.82 -15.44
N THR A 197 7.62 -9.03 -15.66
CA THR A 197 8.26 -8.79 -16.97
C THR A 197 8.97 -10.04 -17.46
N GLY A 198 8.56 -10.57 -18.61
CA GLY A 198 9.13 -11.80 -19.15
C GLY A 198 8.98 -12.95 -18.16
N ASN A 199 10.09 -13.44 -17.60
CA ASN A 199 10.12 -14.44 -16.54
C ASN A 199 10.73 -13.94 -15.23
N GLU A 200 10.94 -12.62 -15.11
CA GLU A 200 11.46 -11.97 -13.92
C GLU A 200 10.34 -11.20 -13.22
N ILE A 201 10.09 -11.54 -11.96
CA ILE A 201 9.02 -10.96 -11.16
C ILE A 201 9.62 -10.20 -9.99
N SER A 202 9.45 -8.88 -9.99
CA SER A 202 9.91 -8.00 -8.93
C SER A 202 8.76 -7.52 -8.08
N PHE A 203 9.01 -7.20 -6.82
CA PHE A 203 8.04 -6.57 -5.95
C PHE A 203 8.72 -5.65 -4.95
N LEU A 204 8.03 -4.56 -4.62
CA LEU A 204 8.52 -3.52 -3.72
C LEU A 204 7.48 -3.21 -2.67
N PHE A 205 7.95 -2.85 -1.48
CA PHE A 205 7.11 -2.39 -0.39
C PHE A 205 7.55 -0.98 0.00
N ASN A 206 6.65 -0.01 -0.15
CA ASN A 206 6.91 1.41 0.07
C ASN A 206 8.18 1.89 -0.67
N GLY A 207 8.31 1.50 -1.94
CA GLY A 207 9.44 1.83 -2.81
C GLY A 207 10.75 1.08 -2.54
N VAL A 208 10.77 0.11 -1.61
CA VAL A 208 11.96 -0.68 -1.28
C VAL A 208 11.78 -2.13 -1.75
N GLU A 209 12.69 -2.57 -2.62
CA GLU A 209 12.78 -3.97 -3.03
C GLU A 209 13.39 -4.84 -1.91
N PRO A 210 12.70 -5.88 -1.42
CA PRO A 210 13.22 -6.76 -0.38
C PRO A 210 14.20 -7.78 -0.95
N LYS A 211 15.08 -8.32 -0.09
CA LYS A 211 15.93 -9.45 -0.45
C LYS A 211 15.07 -10.66 -0.87
N GLY A 212 15.22 -11.12 -2.10
CA GLY A 212 14.43 -12.23 -2.67
C GLY A 212 13.53 -11.78 -3.83
N SER A 213 13.42 -10.47 -4.05
CA SER A 213 13.06 -9.85 -5.33
C SER A 213 14.35 -9.33 -6.00
N PRO A 214 14.45 -9.35 -7.34
CA PRO A 214 13.55 -10.05 -8.27
C PRO A 214 13.64 -11.58 -8.12
N TYR A 215 12.55 -12.27 -8.48
CA TYR A 215 12.50 -13.72 -8.64
C TYR A 215 12.53 -14.09 -10.12
N LEU A 216 13.45 -14.97 -10.52
CA LEU A 216 13.53 -15.50 -11.88
C LEU A 216 12.83 -16.87 -11.99
N ASP A 217 11.73 -16.93 -12.75
CA ASP A 217 11.03 -18.17 -13.03
C ASP A 217 11.75 -18.98 -14.12
N THR A 218 12.30 -20.12 -13.71
CA THR A 218 13.04 -21.05 -14.57
C THR A 218 12.24 -22.28 -14.97
N HIS A 219 10.99 -22.42 -14.51
CA HIS A 219 10.16 -23.63 -14.69
C HIS A 219 9.06 -23.47 -15.74
N GLY A 220 9.21 -22.46 -16.61
CA GLY A 220 8.22 -22.10 -17.63
C GLY A 220 7.37 -20.95 -17.13
N ALA A 221 7.74 -19.73 -17.56
CA ALA A 221 7.03 -18.52 -17.18
C ALA A 221 5.53 -18.63 -17.51
N LEU A 222 4.70 -18.05 -16.64
CA LEU A 222 3.28 -17.94 -16.92
C LEU A 222 3.05 -17.04 -18.14
N GLY A 223 2.11 -17.41 -19.00
CA GLY A 223 1.70 -16.58 -20.14
C GLY A 223 0.89 -15.37 -19.71
N ALA A 224 0.22 -14.71 -20.66
CA ALA A 224 -0.70 -13.62 -20.35
C ALA A 224 -1.83 -14.08 -19.42
N GLY A 225 -2.28 -13.19 -18.54
CA GLY A 225 -3.44 -13.45 -17.69
C GLY A 225 -3.91 -12.20 -16.96
N ASN A 226 -4.95 -12.36 -16.16
CA ASN A 226 -5.61 -11.28 -15.44
C ASN A 226 -4.77 -10.77 -14.27
N VAL A 227 -5.11 -9.58 -13.78
CA VAL A 227 -4.39 -8.88 -12.70
C VAL A 227 -5.37 -8.41 -11.63
N GLY A 228 -4.87 -8.22 -10.42
CA GLY A 228 -5.68 -7.68 -9.34
C GLY A 228 -5.00 -7.82 -8.00
N PHE A 229 -5.81 -7.82 -6.94
CA PHE A 229 -5.32 -7.92 -5.57
C PHE A 229 -6.22 -8.81 -4.72
N VAL A 230 -5.72 -9.18 -3.55
CA VAL A 230 -6.44 -10.03 -2.59
C VAL A 230 -6.38 -9.41 -1.22
N VAL A 231 -7.53 -9.29 -0.56
CA VAL A 231 -7.61 -8.93 0.86
C VAL A 231 -7.91 -10.20 1.65
N THR A 232 -6.98 -10.58 2.53
CA THR A 232 -7.09 -11.82 3.31
C THR A 232 -7.17 -11.53 4.79
N SER A 233 -8.17 -12.13 5.45
CA SER A 233 -8.30 -12.20 6.89
C SER A 233 -7.72 -13.52 7.42
N LYS A 234 -6.99 -13.46 8.53
CA LYS A 234 -6.49 -14.65 9.24
C LYS A 234 -7.20 -14.84 10.58
N ARG A 235 -6.54 -14.57 11.72
CA ARG A 235 -7.06 -14.95 13.05
C ARG A 235 -7.78 -13.82 13.78
N ALA A 236 -7.26 -12.60 13.67
CA ALA A 236 -7.82 -11.41 14.28
C ALA A 236 -8.73 -10.71 13.28
N VAL A 237 -9.93 -10.40 13.74
CA VAL A 237 -11.02 -9.81 12.96
C VAL A 237 -11.74 -8.75 13.79
N PRO A 238 -12.46 -7.79 13.15
CA PRO A 238 -12.61 -7.63 11.71
C PRO A 238 -11.33 -7.10 11.03
N VAL A 239 -11.07 -7.56 9.81
CA VAL A 239 -10.14 -6.89 8.90
C VAL A 239 -10.90 -5.77 8.21
N ASN A 240 -10.35 -4.56 8.29
CA ASN A 240 -10.90 -3.36 7.67
C ASN A 240 -9.77 -2.65 6.93
N VAL A 241 -9.87 -2.66 5.60
CA VAL A 241 -8.85 -2.12 4.70
C VAL A 241 -9.54 -1.20 3.72
N GLU A 242 -8.96 -0.03 3.52
CA GLU A 242 -9.39 0.89 2.47
C GLU A 242 -8.33 0.91 1.39
N ILE A 243 -8.72 0.50 0.19
CA ILE A 243 -7.88 0.64 -1.00
C ILE A 243 -8.16 2.03 -1.54
N ASP A 244 -7.12 2.86 -1.60
CA ASP A 244 -7.19 4.23 -2.13
C ASP A 244 -7.24 4.13 -3.66
N TRP A 245 -6.22 3.51 -4.24
CA TRP A 245 -6.17 3.27 -5.68
C TRP A 245 -5.43 1.98 -6.03
N PHE A 246 -5.74 1.46 -7.23
CA PHE A 246 -5.02 0.36 -7.86
C PHE A 246 -4.65 0.74 -9.30
N GLN A 247 -3.37 0.70 -9.61
CA GLN A 247 -2.85 1.09 -10.92
C GLN A 247 -2.32 -0.13 -11.69
N ILE A 248 -2.73 -0.21 -12.95
CA ILE A 248 -2.20 -1.14 -13.95
C ILE A 248 -1.46 -0.29 -14.97
N SER A 249 -0.14 -0.43 -15.06
CA SER A 249 0.69 0.35 -15.98
C SER A 249 1.62 -0.51 -16.83
N GLU A 250 2.22 0.11 -17.84
CA GLU A 250 3.39 -0.45 -18.50
C GLU A 250 4.49 -0.77 -17.45
N PRO A 251 5.28 -1.84 -17.64
CA PRO A 251 6.29 -2.32 -16.70
C PRO A 251 7.39 -1.30 -16.38
#